data_AF-A0A7V5TQZ1-F1
#
_entry.id   AF-A0A7V5TQZ1-F1
#
_cell.length_a   1.000
_cell.length_b   1.000
_cell.length_c   1.000
_cell.angle_alpha   90.00
_cell.angle_beta   90.00
_cell.angle_gamma   90.00
#
_symmetry.space_group_name_H-M   'P 1'
#
loop_
_entity.id
_entity.type
_entity.pdbx_description
1 polymer ?
#
loop_
_entity_poly.entity_id
_entity_poly.type
_entity_poly.pdbx_seq_one_letter_code
_entity_poly.pdbx_strand_id
1 'polypeptide(L)'
;MKKLIPILAILAIFALTGIVWAAEFDESGYNYQARIFVGKADGVDRVLDGKLWGDPTYANDHLVMKWSKAWDAARFHGAPWTPDAWTDNEWNGAIPGGSGEVWHYKIIWVGPALEESPYWRDGGYPIWGEFEVIMDQGVWSDHLHEIFAHAIPSGYGSK
;
A
#
# COMPACT_ATOMS: atom_id res chain seq x y z
N MET A 1 0.65 60.82 2.70
CA MET A 1 -0.06 59.60 3.19
C MET A 1 -0.79 58.82 2.08
N LYS A 2 -0.31 58.79 0.82
CA LYS A 2 -1.01 58.11 -0.30
C LYS A 2 -0.18 57.02 -1.02
N LYS A 3 1.02 56.70 -0.52
CA LYS A 3 1.94 55.73 -1.15
C LYS A 3 2.22 54.47 -0.31
N LEU A 4 1.58 54.34 0.86
CA LEU A 4 1.76 53.19 1.77
C LEU A 4 0.65 52.12 1.63
N ILE A 5 -0.41 52.42 0.86
CA ILE A 5 -1.57 51.54 0.72
C ILE A 5 -1.32 50.32 -0.21
N PRO A 6 -0.55 50.39 -1.33
CA PRO A 6 -0.41 49.21 -2.20
C PRO A 6 0.52 48.13 -1.63
N ILE A 7 1.38 48.47 -0.66
CA ILE A 7 2.35 47.52 -0.07
C ILE A 7 1.67 46.58 0.94
N LEU A 8 0.67 47.07 1.71
CA LEU A 8 -0.09 46.21 2.62
C LEU A 8 -1.03 45.24 1.87
N ALA A 9 -1.56 45.63 0.71
CA ALA A 9 -2.44 44.78 -0.08
C ALA A 9 -1.70 43.59 -0.73
N ILE A 10 -0.42 43.76 -1.09
CA ILE A 10 0.39 42.68 -1.68
C ILE A 10 0.84 41.68 -0.60
N LEU A 11 1.10 42.13 0.64
CA LEU A 11 1.40 41.23 1.77
C LEU A 11 0.19 40.41 2.25
N ALA A 12 -1.03 40.93 2.11
CA ALA A 12 -2.25 40.19 2.44
C ALA A 12 -2.56 39.05 1.43
N ILE A 13 -2.10 39.16 0.18
CA ILE A 13 -2.33 38.13 -0.85
C ILE A 13 -1.39 36.92 -0.68
N PHE A 14 -0.21 37.10 -0.07
CA PHE A 14 0.68 35.97 0.29
C PHE A 14 0.26 35.23 1.57
N ALA A 15 -0.68 35.75 2.37
CA ALA A 15 -1.19 35.04 3.54
C ALA A 15 -2.29 34.01 3.21
N LEU A 16 -2.72 33.92 1.95
CA LEU A 16 -3.72 32.96 1.46
C LEU A 16 -3.10 31.76 0.74
N THR A 17 -1.77 31.64 0.71
CA THR A 17 -1.09 30.52 0.06
C THR A 17 -1.18 29.28 0.94
N GLY A 18 -2.23 28.50 0.70
CA GLY A 18 -2.20 27.04 0.77
C GLY A 18 -2.10 26.46 2.16
N ILE A 19 -3.23 26.36 2.86
CA ILE A 19 -3.47 25.17 3.68
C ILE A 19 -3.74 24.03 2.70
N VAL A 20 -2.69 23.57 2.03
CA VAL A 20 -2.69 22.20 1.51
C VAL A 20 -2.59 21.37 2.77
N TRP A 21 -3.72 20.81 3.21
CA TRP A 21 -3.69 19.68 4.12
C TRP A 21 -2.97 18.58 3.34
N ALA A 22 -1.65 18.56 3.40
CA ALA A 22 -0.89 17.38 3.04
C ALA A 22 -1.51 16.30 3.93
N ALA A 23 -2.06 15.27 3.30
CA ALA A 23 -2.53 14.13 4.06
C ALA A 23 -1.35 13.65 4.90
N GLU A 24 -1.46 13.79 6.21
CA GLU A 24 -0.39 13.37 7.11
C GLU A 24 -0.49 11.85 7.27
N PHE A 25 0.67 11.22 7.43
CA PHE A 25 0.73 9.83 7.86
C PHE A 25 0.25 9.76 9.31
N ASP A 26 -0.57 8.76 9.66
CA ASP A 26 -0.87 8.46 11.05
C ASP A 26 0.34 7.83 11.76
N GLU A 27 0.24 7.65 13.07
CA GLU A 27 1.33 7.08 13.90
C GLU A 27 1.72 5.66 13.51
N SER A 28 0.82 4.93 12.85
CA SER A 28 1.06 3.59 12.34
C SER A 28 1.72 3.59 10.96
N GLY A 29 1.80 4.74 10.28
CA GLY A 29 2.41 4.89 8.95
C GLY A 29 1.41 4.86 7.79
N TYR A 30 0.10 4.98 8.03
CA TYR A 30 -0.91 5.07 6.97
C TYR A 30 -1.19 6.50 6.53
N ASN A 31 -1.37 6.68 5.23
CA ASN A 31 -1.93 7.87 4.62
C ASN A 31 -3.10 7.47 3.71
N TYR A 32 -4.32 7.45 4.24
CA TYR A 32 -5.51 6.97 3.52
C TYR A 32 -5.89 7.84 2.33
N GLN A 33 -5.68 9.16 2.41
CA GLN A 33 -5.98 10.05 1.28
C GLN A 33 -5.05 9.79 0.10
N ALA A 34 -3.76 9.54 0.36
CA ALA A 34 -2.79 9.13 -0.66
C ALA A 34 -2.84 7.64 -1.01
N ARG A 35 -3.56 6.82 -0.21
CA ARG A 35 -3.66 5.36 -0.32
C ARG A 35 -2.30 4.68 -0.30
N ILE A 36 -1.49 5.07 0.67
CA ILE A 36 -0.15 4.55 0.87
C ILE A 36 0.12 4.33 2.35
N PHE A 37 0.86 3.28 2.64
CA PHE A 37 1.48 2.99 3.91
C PHE A 37 2.99 3.02 3.72
N VAL A 38 3.71 3.67 4.63
CA VAL A 38 5.17 3.67 4.67
C VAL A 38 5.61 3.58 6.13
N GLY A 39 6.22 2.48 6.52
CA GLY A 39 6.65 2.29 7.90
C GLY A 39 7.14 0.88 8.20
N LYS A 40 7.34 0.60 9.48
CA LYS A 40 7.60 -0.77 9.96
C LYS A 40 6.34 -1.61 9.86
N ALA A 41 6.46 -2.90 9.56
CA ALA A 41 5.32 -3.80 9.46
C ALA A 41 4.49 -3.89 10.75
N ASP A 42 5.11 -3.65 11.93
CA ASP A 42 4.44 -3.45 13.22
C ASP A 42 3.25 -2.45 13.16
N GLY A 43 3.30 -1.47 12.25
CA GLY A 43 2.21 -0.51 12.07
C GLY A 43 0.98 -1.05 11.32
N VAL A 44 1.09 -2.17 10.60
CA VAL A 44 0.05 -2.62 9.65
C VAL A 44 -1.25 -3.03 10.35
N ASP A 45 -1.16 -3.65 11.53
CA ASP A 45 -2.35 -4.05 12.29
C ASP A 45 -2.85 -2.96 13.26
N ARG A 46 -2.17 -1.80 13.25
CA ARG A 46 -2.40 -0.64 14.11
C ARG A 46 -2.17 -0.91 15.59
N VAL A 47 -1.33 -1.90 15.91
CA VAL A 47 -0.91 -2.22 17.28
C VAL A 47 0.61 -2.19 17.32
N LEU A 48 1.18 -1.08 17.82
CA LEU A 48 2.63 -0.90 17.91
C LEU A 48 3.21 -1.67 19.12
N ASP A 49 3.23 -3.00 19.06
CA ASP A 49 3.70 -3.89 20.14
C ASP A 49 4.94 -4.73 19.77
N GLY A 50 5.58 -4.41 18.64
CA GLY A 50 6.72 -5.13 18.09
C GLY A 50 6.31 -6.43 17.39
N LYS A 51 5.08 -6.53 16.89
CA LYS A 51 4.53 -7.71 16.21
C LYS A 51 3.65 -7.30 15.05
N LEU A 52 3.59 -8.17 14.05
CA LEU A 52 2.61 -8.12 12.98
C LEU A 52 1.60 -9.25 13.21
N TRP A 53 0.36 -8.92 13.58
CA TRP A 53 -0.70 -9.90 13.87
C TRP A 53 -0.28 -10.96 14.89
N GLY A 54 0.50 -10.55 15.90
CA GLY A 54 0.99 -11.43 16.96
C GLY A 54 2.32 -12.15 16.65
N ASP A 55 2.87 -12.00 15.45
CA ASP A 55 4.17 -12.56 15.05
C ASP A 55 5.26 -11.48 15.01
N PRO A 56 6.34 -11.59 15.81
CA PRO A 56 7.43 -10.63 15.79
C PRO A 56 8.37 -10.75 14.57
N THR A 57 8.30 -11.84 13.80
CA THR A 57 9.29 -12.21 12.77
C THR A 57 9.55 -11.08 11.76
N TYR A 58 8.48 -10.44 11.30
CA TYR A 58 8.54 -9.40 10.26
C TYR A 58 8.28 -8.00 10.79
N ALA A 59 8.04 -7.83 12.09
CA ALA A 59 7.57 -6.56 12.68
C ALA A 59 8.52 -5.38 12.42
N ASN A 60 9.82 -5.66 12.35
CA ASN A 60 10.84 -4.65 12.06
C ASN A 60 11.06 -4.37 10.57
N ASP A 61 10.49 -5.16 9.67
CA ASP A 61 10.67 -4.95 8.23
C ASP A 61 10.03 -3.64 7.81
N HIS A 62 10.66 -2.93 6.86
CA HIS A 62 10.05 -1.75 6.26
C HIS A 62 9.13 -2.17 5.12
N LEU A 63 7.90 -1.71 5.17
CA LEU A 63 6.90 -1.96 4.15
C LEU A 63 6.49 -0.64 3.50
N VAL A 64 6.48 -0.64 2.17
CA VAL A 64 5.72 0.31 1.37
C VAL A 64 4.53 -0.43 0.79
N MET A 65 3.32 -0.05 1.20
CA MET A 65 2.09 -0.62 0.65
C MET A 65 1.28 0.47 -0.05
N LYS A 66 0.80 0.20 -1.26
CA LYS A 66 -0.05 1.12 -2.04
C LYS A 66 -1.33 0.41 -2.41
N TRP A 67 -2.46 1.12 -2.45
CA TRP A 67 -3.72 0.50 -2.83
C TRP A 67 -4.59 1.39 -3.72
N SER A 68 -5.50 0.73 -4.44
CA SER A 68 -6.41 1.40 -5.34
C SER A 68 -7.53 2.14 -4.60
N LYS A 69 -8.21 3.06 -5.29
CA LYS A 69 -9.40 3.72 -4.74
C LYS A 69 -10.52 2.72 -4.41
N ALA A 70 -10.68 1.67 -5.22
CA ALA A 70 -11.68 0.64 -4.97
C ALA A 70 -11.32 -0.22 -3.77
N TRP A 71 -10.03 -0.52 -3.58
CA TRP A 71 -9.56 -1.17 -2.35
C TRP A 71 -9.85 -0.34 -1.11
N ASP A 72 -9.54 0.95 -1.17
CA ASP A 72 -9.78 1.90 -0.07
C ASP A 72 -11.26 1.94 0.33
N ALA A 73 -12.13 2.12 -0.68
CA ALA A 73 -13.57 2.17 -0.49
C ALA A 73 -14.13 0.88 0.13
N ALA A 74 -13.64 -0.29 -0.29
CA ALA A 74 -14.12 -1.56 0.23
C ALA A 74 -13.54 -1.87 1.62
N ARG A 75 -12.20 -1.84 1.76
CA ARG A 75 -11.49 -2.25 2.98
C ARG A 75 -11.78 -1.34 4.17
N PHE A 76 -11.87 -0.03 3.94
CA PHE A 76 -11.95 0.97 5.01
C PHE A 76 -13.29 1.71 5.09
N HIS A 77 -14.11 1.64 4.04
CA HIS A 77 -15.39 2.36 3.98
C HIS A 77 -16.61 1.45 3.69
N GLY A 78 -16.42 0.14 3.63
CA GLY A 78 -17.51 -0.84 3.54
C GLY A 78 -18.23 -0.88 2.19
N ALA A 79 -17.65 -0.30 1.13
CA ALA A 79 -18.16 -0.49 -0.22
C ALA A 79 -17.99 -1.96 -0.67
N PRO A 80 -18.77 -2.44 -1.66
CA PRO A 80 -18.51 -3.74 -2.27
C PRO A 80 -17.12 -3.78 -2.93
N TRP A 81 -16.46 -4.93 -2.86
CA TRP A 81 -15.27 -5.20 -3.66
C TRP A 81 -15.60 -5.20 -5.15
N THR A 82 -14.63 -4.77 -5.95
CA THR A 82 -14.74 -4.71 -7.41
C THR A 82 -13.41 -5.08 -8.04
N PRO A 83 -13.36 -5.41 -9.35
CA PRO A 83 -12.13 -5.74 -10.06
C PRO A 83 -11.08 -4.62 -10.10
N ASP A 84 -11.49 -3.39 -9.79
CA ASP A 84 -10.57 -2.25 -9.68
C ASP A 84 -9.81 -2.26 -8.35
N ALA A 85 -10.14 -3.15 -7.42
CA ALA A 85 -9.48 -3.27 -6.12
C ALA A 85 -8.16 -4.04 -6.23
N TRP A 86 -7.08 -3.37 -5.83
CA TRP A 86 -5.75 -3.95 -5.79
C TRP A 86 -4.90 -3.36 -4.67
N THR A 87 -3.88 -4.11 -4.25
CA THR A 87 -2.80 -3.63 -3.36
C THR A 87 -1.44 -4.10 -3.89
N ASP A 88 -0.41 -3.30 -3.64
CA ASP A 88 1.00 -3.56 -3.96
C ASP A 88 1.78 -3.50 -2.64
N ASN A 89 2.63 -4.48 -2.36
CA ASN A 89 3.42 -4.56 -1.13
C ASN A 89 4.89 -4.76 -1.45
N GLU A 90 5.72 -3.78 -1.10
CA GLU A 90 7.17 -3.81 -1.21
C GLU A 90 7.76 -3.94 0.21
N TRP A 91 8.17 -5.15 0.57
CA TRP A 91 8.77 -5.48 1.87
C TRP A 91 10.30 -5.41 1.80
N ASN A 92 10.91 -4.82 2.82
CA ASN A 92 12.35 -4.74 2.99
C ASN A 92 12.75 -5.04 4.46
N GLY A 93 13.05 -6.29 4.72
CA GLY A 93 13.68 -6.79 5.95
C GLY A 93 15.20 -6.84 5.88
N ALA A 94 15.83 -6.50 4.75
CA ALA A 94 17.29 -6.38 4.59
C ALA A 94 17.85 -5.09 5.23
N ILE A 95 17.46 -4.84 6.47
CA ILE A 95 17.85 -3.70 7.30
C ILE A 95 18.30 -4.19 8.69
N PRO A 96 19.05 -3.39 9.47
CA PRO A 96 19.46 -3.78 10.81
C PRO A 96 18.25 -4.14 11.70
N GLY A 97 18.17 -5.41 12.12
CA GLY A 97 17.09 -5.92 12.99
C GLY A 97 15.81 -6.35 12.28
N GLY A 98 15.77 -6.34 10.95
CA GLY A 98 14.69 -6.94 10.15
C GLY A 98 14.88 -8.45 9.93
N SER A 99 13.96 -9.06 9.19
CA SER A 99 13.93 -10.49 8.85
C SER A 99 15.10 -10.94 7.97
N GLY A 100 15.73 -10.01 7.24
CA GLY A 100 16.72 -10.30 6.20
C GLY A 100 16.11 -10.57 4.83
N GLU A 101 14.78 -10.60 4.69
CA GLU A 101 14.09 -10.91 3.45
C GLU A 101 13.62 -9.65 2.71
N VAL A 102 13.41 -9.74 1.39
CA VAL A 102 12.84 -8.67 0.56
C VAL A 102 11.79 -9.28 -0.34
N TRP A 103 10.58 -8.72 -0.36
CA TRP A 103 9.47 -9.29 -1.13
C TRP A 103 8.69 -8.22 -1.89
N HIS A 104 8.17 -8.59 -3.06
CA HIS A 104 7.24 -7.78 -3.84
C HIS A 104 5.98 -8.58 -4.18
N TYR A 105 4.85 -8.13 -3.66
CA TYR A 105 3.55 -8.70 -3.95
C TYR A 105 2.67 -7.73 -4.73
N LYS A 106 1.90 -8.27 -5.67
CA LYS A 106 0.77 -7.58 -6.29
C LYS A 106 -0.47 -8.45 -6.16
N ILE A 107 -1.53 -7.86 -5.64
CA ILE A 107 -2.75 -8.58 -5.29
C ILE A 107 -3.95 -7.84 -5.87
N ILE A 108 -4.87 -8.56 -6.48
CA ILE A 108 -6.11 -8.03 -7.05
C ILE A 108 -7.32 -8.76 -6.48
N TRP A 109 -8.48 -8.10 -6.47
CA TRP A 109 -9.74 -8.79 -6.22
C TRP A 109 -10.22 -9.49 -7.48
N VAL A 110 -10.63 -10.74 -7.34
CA VAL A 110 -11.20 -11.57 -8.41
C VAL A 110 -12.60 -12.06 -8.07
N GLY A 111 -13.03 -11.94 -6.81
CA GLY A 111 -14.33 -12.39 -6.34
C GLY A 111 -14.35 -13.86 -5.93
N PRO A 112 -15.49 -14.33 -5.40
CA PRO A 112 -15.59 -15.62 -4.71
C PRO A 112 -15.45 -16.84 -5.64
N ALA A 113 -15.52 -16.63 -6.95
CA ALA A 113 -15.29 -17.68 -7.94
C ALA A 113 -13.79 -17.99 -8.14
N LEU A 114 -12.89 -17.15 -7.61
CA LEU A 114 -11.43 -17.32 -7.69
C LEU A 114 -10.96 -17.67 -9.10
N GLU A 115 -10.41 -18.87 -9.32
CA GLU A 115 -9.91 -19.36 -10.61
C GLU A 115 -10.95 -19.35 -11.73
N GLU A 116 -12.24 -19.47 -11.39
CA GLU A 116 -13.36 -19.41 -12.35
C GLU A 116 -13.81 -17.96 -12.66
N SER A 117 -13.21 -16.97 -12.01
CA SER A 117 -13.53 -15.56 -12.22
C SER A 117 -13.11 -15.06 -13.59
N PRO A 118 -13.90 -14.19 -14.25
CA PRO A 118 -13.45 -13.50 -15.47
C PRO A 118 -12.23 -12.58 -15.23
N TYR A 119 -11.96 -12.22 -13.97
CA TYR A 119 -10.85 -11.35 -13.58
C TYR A 119 -9.57 -12.12 -13.25
N TRP A 120 -9.67 -13.44 -13.04
CA TRP A 120 -8.54 -14.32 -12.74
C TRP A 120 -7.49 -14.30 -13.83
N ARG A 121 -6.22 -14.43 -13.46
CA ARG A 121 -5.10 -14.43 -14.41
C ARG A 121 -4.30 -15.72 -14.30
N ASP A 122 -3.90 -16.22 -15.46
CA ASP A 122 -3.10 -17.43 -15.52
C ASP A 122 -1.71 -17.16 -14.90
N GLY A 123 -1.28 -18.04 -13.99
CA GLY A 123 -0.03 -17.92 -13.24
C GLY A 123 -0.11 -17.21 -11.88
N GLY A 124 -1.30 -16.82 -11.42
CA GLY A 124 -1.55 -16.38 -10.05
C GLY A 124 -1.98 -17.52 -9.11
N TYR A 125 -2.19 -17.18 -7.84
CA TYR A 125 -2.73 -18.11 -6.84
C TYR A 125 -3.73 -17.41 -5.89
N PRO A 126 -4.68 -18.13 -5.29
CA PRO A 126 -5.76 -17.52 -4.53
C PRO A 126 -5.28 -17.17 -3.12
N ILE A 127 -5.74 -16.03 -2.61
CA ILE A 127 -5.51 -15.59 -1.24
C ILE A 127 -6.77 -14.92 -0.69
N TRP A 128 -6.95 -14.94 0.64
CA TRP A 128 -8.02 -14.22 1.33
C TRP A 128 -9.45 -14.47 0.81
N GLY A 129 -9.71 -15.64 0.24
CA GLY A 129 -11.03 -16.12 -0.19
C GLY A 129 -11.61 -15.48 -1.46
N GLU A 130 -11.16 -14.29 -1.86
CA GLU A 130 -11.67 -13.58 -3.05
C GLU A 130 -10.58 -12.82 -3.83
N PHE A 131 -9.30 -13.02 -3.48
CA PHE A 131 -8.17 -12.29 -4.05
C PHE A 131 -7.20 -13.23 -4.75
N GLU A 132 -6.46 -12.67 -5.69
CA GLU A 132 -5.42 -13.36 -6.45
C GLU A 132 -4.10 -12.61 -6.24
N VAL A 133 -3.03 -13.35 -5.96
CA VAL A 133 -1.66 -12.85 -6.04
C VAL A 133 -1.17 -13.02 -7.47
N ILE A 134 -0.98 -11.90 -8.19
CA ILE A 134 -0.58 -11.87 -9.60
C ILE A 134 0.94 -11.68 -9.78
N MET A 135 1.64 -11.31 -8.72
CA MET A 135 3.10 -11.26 -8.63
C MET A 135 3.50 -11.54 -7.19
N ASP A 136 4.43 -12.46 -7.03
CA ASP A 136 5.06 -12.82 -5.77
C ASP A 136 6.49 -13.24 -6.08
N GLN A 137 7.44 -12.39 -5.71
CA GLN A 137 8.86 -12.64 -5.89
C GLN A 137 9.65 -11.92 -4.82
N GLY A 138 10.83 -12.45 -4.51
CA GLY A 138 11.64 -11.89 -3.45
C GLY A 138 12.99 -12.57 -3.31
N VAL A 139 13.68 -12.17 -2.26
CA VAL A 139 14.98 -12.70 -1.86
C VAL A 139 14.87 -13.14 -0.40
N TRP A 140 15.19 -14.41 -0.17
CA TRP A 140 15.29 -14.99 1.17
C TRP A 140 16.47 -14.42 1.96
N SER A 141 16.49 -14.65 3.26
CA SER A 141 17.58 -14.22 4.15
C SER A 141 18.93 -14.89 3.83
N ASP A 142 18.93 -16.01 3.10
CA ASP A 142 20.13 -16.68 2.58
C ASP A 142 20.56 -16.20 1.17
N HIS A 143 19.93 -15.14 0.67
CA HIS A 143 20.16 -14.51 -0.64
C HIS A 143 19.68 -15.30 -1.86
N LEU A 144 18.87 -16.35 -1.68
CA LEU A 144 18.20 -17.01 -2.81
C LEU A 144 17.04 -16.15 -3.32
N HIS A 145 17.02 -15.85 -4.63
CA HIS A 145 15.88 -15.21 -5.27
C HIS A 145 14.83 -16.26 -5.69
N GLU A 146 13.57 -16.02 -5.36
CA GLU A 146 12.45 -16.92 -5.68
C GLU A 146 11.29 -16.14 -6.33
N ILE A 147 10.52 -16.82 -7.17
CA ILE A 147 9.30 -16.32 -7.80
C ILE A 147 8.22 -17.38 -7.58
N PHE A 148 7.19 -17.03 -6.81
CA PHE A 148 6.04 -17.90 -6.54
C PHE A 148 4.88 -17.63 -7.50
N ALA A 149 4.70 -16.39 -7.94
CA ALA A 149 3.65 -16.02 -8.89
C ALA A 149 4.16 -15.01 -9.92
N HIS A 150 3.77 -15.25 -11.16
CA HIS A 150 4.04 -14.33 -12.26
C HIS A 150 2.92 -14.44 -13.29
N ALA A 151 1.76 -13.87 -12.94
CA ALA A 151 0.59 -13.95 -13.78
C ALA A 151 0.77 -13.17 -15.09
N ILE A 152 0.00 -13.54 -16.13
CA ILE A 152 0.07 -12.90 -17.44
C ILE A 152 -1.28 -12.23 -17.75
N PRO A 153 -1.38 -10.87 -17.72
CA PRO A 153 -0.37 -9.90 -17.28
C PRO A 153 -0.29 -9.74 -15.74
N SER A 154 0.89 -9.39 -15.23
CA SER A 154 1.16 -9.10 -13.80
C SER A 154 1.04 -7.61 -13.43
N GLY A 155 0.28 -6.84 -14.22
CA GLY A 155 0.06 -5.39 -14.02
C GLY A 155 -1.41 -5.04 -13.76
N TYR A 156 -1.70 -3.94 -13.09
CA TYR A 156 -3.07 -3.59 -12.68
C TYR A 156 -4.00 -3.11 -13.80
N GLY A 157 -3.49 -2.91 -15.02
CA GLY A 157 -4.32 -2.61 -16.18
C GLY A 157 -5.20 -3.79 -16.57
N SER A 158 -6.44 -3.52 -16.96
CA SER A 158 -7.41 -4.50 -17.44
C SER A 158 -6.89 -5.32 -18.63
N LYS A 159 -7.33 -6.56 -18.73
CA LYS A 159 -7.23 -7.37 -19.97
C LYS A 159 -7.97 -6.70 -21.12
#